data_AF-A0A933YE58-F1
#
_entry.id   AF-A0A933YE58-F1
#
_cell.length_a   1.000
_cell.length_b   1.000
_cell.length_c   1.000
_cell.angle_alpha   90.00
_cell.angle_beta   90.00
_cell.angle_gamma   90.00
#
_symmetry.space_group_name_H-M   'P 1'
#
loop_
_entity.id
_entity.type
_entity.pdbx_description
1 polymer ?
#
loop_
_entity_poly.entity_id
_entity_poly.type
_entity_poly.pdbx_seq_one_letter_code
_entity_poly.pdbx_strand_id
1 'polypeptide(L)' 'MDRILFIVFLSLSTIAIGFGGLATYFAVRCARKNDGEVRMALWSVAALAGFSFGGMCWAYFLLPIILHHLSN' A
#
# COMPACT_ATOMS: atom_id res chain seq x y z
N MET A 1 0.77 -0.57 -25.34
CA MET A 1 -0.30 -0.66 -24.32
C MET A 1 0.24 -0.41 -22.91
N ASP A 2 1.57 -0.46 -22.74
CA ASP A 2 2.29 -0.44 -21.46
C ASP A 2 2.22 0.89 -20.70
N ARG A 3 2.19 2.04 -21.41
CA ARG A 3 2.13 3.36 -20.77
C ARG A 3 0.82 3.62 -20.02
N ILE A 4 -0.30 3.12 -20.54
CA ILE A 4 -1.62 3.28 -19.90
C ILE A 4 -1.70 2.41 -18.65
N LEU A 5 -1.23 1.16 -18.74
CA LEU A 5 -1.09 0.29 -17.57
C LEU A 5 -0.17 0.90 -16.49
N PHE A 6 0.94 1.51 -16.90
CA PHE A 6 1.86 2.19 -15.97
C PHE A 6 1.18 3.32 -15.20
N ILE A 7 0.45 4.20 -15.89
CA ILE A 7 -0.27 5.33 -15.27
C ILE A 7 -1.38 4.83 -14.33
N VAL A 8 -2.12 3.80 -14.76
CA VAL A 8 -3.22 3.22 -13.95
C VAL A 8 -2.66 2.55 -12.69
N PHE A 9 -1.61 1.75 -12.79
CA PHE A 9 -1.00 1.13 -11.61
C PHE A 9 -0.31 2.14 -10.69
N LEU A 10 0.33 3.17 -11.24
CA LEU A 10 0.99 4.20 -10.44
C LEU A 10 -0.03 5.02 -9.65
N SER A 11 -1.15 5.39 -10.28
CA SER A 11 -2.26 6.07 -9.61
C SER A 11 -2.94 5.17 -8.58
N LEU A 12 -3.20 3.90 -8.88
CA LEU A 12 -3.73 2.94 -7.91
C LEU A 12 -2.80 2.71 -6.71
N SER A 13 -1.49 2.59 -6.95
CA SER A 13 -0.50 2.36 -5.89
C SER A 13 -0.38 3.58 -4.96
N THR A 14 -0.33 4.79 -5.52
CA THR A 14 -0.31 6.03 -4.73
C THR A 14 -1.58 6.22 -3.90
N ILE A 15 -2.75 5.90 -4.47
CA ILE A 15 -4.02 5.89 -3.73
C ILE A 15 -4.01 4.83 -2.62
N ALA A 16 -3.56 3.61 -2.91
CA ALA A 16 -3.51 2.51 -1.94
C ALA A 16 -2.55 2.79 -0.77
N ILE A 17 -1.37 3.34 -1.06
CA ILE A 17 -0.39 3.76 -0.04
C ILE A 17 -0.94 4.95 0.76
N GLY A 18 -1.55 5.94 0.10
CA GLY A 18 -2.18 7.07 0.77
C GLY A 18 -3.30 6.62 1.71
N PHE A 19 -4.15 5.69 1.28
CA PHE A 19 -5.22 5.12 2.08
C PHE A 19 -4.68 4.27 3.24
N GLY A 20 -3.63 3.48 3.00
CA GLY A 20 -2.95 2.70 4.04
C GLY A 20 -2.30 3.58 5.11
N GLY A 21 -1.66 4.68 4.71
CA GLY A 21 -1.11 5.68 5.61
C GLY A 21 -2.17 6.38 6.46
N LEU A 22 -3.28 6.81 5.83
CA LEU A 22 -4.44 7.39 6.51
C LEU A 22 -5.06 6.40 7.52
N ALA A 23 -5.22 5.14 7.13
CA ALA A 23 -5.72 4.09 8.00
C ALA A 23 -4.80 3.86 9.21
N THR A 24 -3.48 3.89 9.00
CA THR A 24 -2.48 3.77 10.08
C THR A 24 -2.55 4.97 11.03
N TYR A 25 -2.69 6.19 10.49
CA TYR A 25 -2.85 7.40 11.29
C TYR A 25 -4.11 7.34 12.18
N PHE A 26 -5.24 6.90 11.62
CA PHE A 26 -6.47 6.68 12.39
C PHE A 26 -6.34 5.55 13.41
N ALA A 27 -5.64 4.46 13.08
CA ALA A 27 -5.36 3.37 14.01
C ALA A 27 -4.58 3.87 15.24
N VAL A 28 -3.51 4.63 15.03
CA VAL A 28 -2.68 5.22 16.10
C VAL A 28 -3.48 6.23 16.93
N ARG A 29 -4.32 7.04 16.28
CA ARG A 29 -5.18 8.01 16.98
C ARG A 29 -6.26 7.33 17.82
N CYS A 30 -6.82 6.21 17.34
CA CYS A 30 -7.75 5.38 18.10
C CYS A 30 -7.06 4.67 19.27
N ALA A 31 -5.84 4.15 19.07
CA ALA A 31 -5.03 3.53 20.12
C ALA A 31 -4.84 4.48 21.31
N ARG A 32 -4.58 5.76 21.03
CA ARG A 32 -4.42 6.81 22.05
C ARG A 32 -5.68 7.10 22.88
N LYS A 33 -6.87 6.76 22.38
CA LYS A 33 -8.13 7.07 23.07
C LYS A 33 -8.60 5.96 24.01
N ASN A 34 -7.94 4.79 24.09
CA ASN A 34 -8.38 3.59 24.83
C ASN A 34 -9.79 3.07 24.50
N ASP A 35 -10.58 3.79 23.72
CA ASP A 35 -11.91 3.42 23.25
C ASP A 35 -11.81 2.60 21.95
N GLY A 36 -11.64 1.28 22.09
CA GLY A 36 -11.95 0.30 21.06
C GLY A 36 -10.76 -0.38 20.40
N GLU A 37 -10.21 -1.39 21.07
CA GLU A 37 -9.24 -2.35 20.52
C GLU A 37 -9.69 -2.94 19.17
N VAL A 38 -10.98 -3.28 19.05
CA VAL A 38 -11.57 -3.83 17.82
C VAL A 38 -11.44 -2.84 16.65
N ARG A 39 -11.65 -1.55 16.91
CA ARG A 39 -11.53 -0.49 15.90
C ARG A 39 -10.07 -0.30 15.48
N MET A 40 -9.15 -0.33 16.44
CA MET A 40 -7.71 -0.25 16.17
C MET A 40 -7.23 -1.43 15.31
N ALA A 41 -7.66 -2.65 15.63
CA ALA A 41 -7.34 -3.84 14.85
C ALA A 41 -7.86 -3.73 13.42
N LEU A 42 -9.11 -3.28 13.25
CA LEU A 42 -9.74 -3.14 11.93
C LEU A 42 -9.02 -2.11 11.04
N TRP A 43 -8.65 -0.95 11.60
CA TRP A 43 -7.86 0.06 10.89
C TRP A 43 -6.43 -0.41 10.59
N SER A 44 -5.82 -1.20 11.46
CA SER A 44 -4.49 -1.77 11.25
C SER A 44 -4.49 -2.81 10.13
N VAL A 45 -5.52 -3.67 10.07
CA VAL A 45 -5.71 -4.64 8.97
C VAL A 45 -5.95 -3.92 7.65
N ALA A 46 -6.78 -2.87 7.65
CA ALA A 46 -7.02 -2.05 6.46
C ALA A 46 -5.72 -1.36 5.97
N ALA A 47 -4.90 -0.87 6.90
CA ALA A 47 -3.59 -0.31 6.57
C ALA A 47 -2.65 -1.35 5.94
N LEU A 48 -2.53 -2.53 6.55
CA LEU A 48 -1.74 -3.64 6.03
C LEU A 48 -2.19 -4.07 4.63
N ALA A 49 -3.49 -4.14 4.39
CA ALA A 49 -4.04 -4.44 3.07
C ALA A 49 -3.65 -3.37 2.04
N GLY A 50 -3.79 -2.08 2.37
CA GLY A 50 -3.41 -0.97 1.50
C GLY A 50 -1.91 -0.96 1.16
N PHE A 51 -1.05 -1.17 2.15
CA PHE A 51 0.40 -1.27 1.94
C PHE A 51 0.79 -2.52 1.13
N SER A 52 0.16 -3.66 1.38
CA SER A 52 0.44 -4.90 0.65
C SER A 52 0.04 -4.76 -0.82
N PHE A 53 -1.11 -4.15 -1.11
CA PHE A 53 -1.58 -3.92 -2.48
C PHE A 53 -0.71 -2.89 -3.22
N GLY A 54 -0.36 -1.80 -2.55
CA GLY A 54 0.56 -0.78 -3.09
C GLY A 54 1.95 -1.36 -3.37
N GLY A 55 2.47 -2.18 -2.44
CA GLY A 55 3.74 -2.87 -2.55
C GLY A 55 3.78 -3.93 -3.64
N MET A 56 2.72 -4.73 -3.80
CA MET A 56 2.59 -5.68 -4.92
C MET A 56 2.57 -4.98 -6.28
N CYS A 57 1.87 -3.84 -6.38
CA CYS A 57 1.86 -3.03 -7.60
C CYS A 57 3.27 -2.53 -7.94
N TRP A 58 4.04 -2.09 -6.95
CA TRP A 58 5.43 -1.68 -7.14
C TRP A 58 6.37 -2.84 -7.48
N ALA A 59 6.20 -4.00 -6.82
CA ALA A 59 7.00 -5.19 -7.09
C ALA A 59 6.87 -5.65 -8.55
N TYR A 60 5.68 -5.51 -9.15
CA TYR A 60 5.44 -5.84 -10.55
C TYR A 60 6.27 -4.98 -11.53
N PHE A 61 6.62 -3.75 -11.15
CA PHE A 61 7.50 -2.88 -11.95
C PHE A 61 8.97 -3.02 -11.59
N LEU A 62 9.30 -3.25 -10.31
CA LEU A 62 10.68 -3.44 -9.89
C LEU A 62 11.26 -4.79 -10.33
N LEU A 63 10.48 -5.87 -10.33
CA LEU A 63 10.91 -7.21 -10.75
C LEU A 63 11.53 -7.25 -12.15
N PRO A 64 10.89 -6.73 -13.22
CA PRO A 64 11.50 -6.74 -14.55
C PRO A 64 12.76 -5.88 -14.64
N ILE A 65 12.84 -4.77 -13.90
CA ILE A 65 14.04 -3.91 -13.86
C ILE A 65 15.20 -4.64 -13.18
N ILE A 66 14.94 -5.28 -12.04
CA ILE A 66 15.94 -6.06 -11.30
C ILE A 66 16.39 -7.27 -12.14
N LEU A 67 15.45 -8.02 -12.73
CA LEU A 67 15.78 -9.17 -13.58
C LEU A 67 16.58 -8.78 -14.82
N HIS A 68 16.28 -7.63 -15.42
CA HIS A 68 17.05 -7.10 -16.55
C HIS A 68 18.48 -6.69 -16.13
N HIS A 69 18.67 -6.19 -14.91
CA HIS A 69 20.00 -5.88 -14.37
C HIS A 69 20.79 -7.10 -13.90
N LEU A 70 20.11 -8.17 -13.47
CA LEU A 70 20.75 -9.42 -13.05
C LEU A 70 21.13 -10.31 -14.25
N SER A 71 20.44 -10.15 -15.37
CA SER A 71 20.67 -10.91 -16.61
C SER A 71 21.78 -10.33 -17.50
N ASN A 72 22.35 -9.18 -17.16
CA ASN A 72 23.42 -8.48 -17.90
C ASN A 72 24.69 -8.42 -17.06
#